data_AF-A0A3A5SL29-F1
#
_entry.id   AF-A0A3A5SL29-F1
#
_cell.length_a   1.000
_cell.length_b   1.000
_cell.length_c   1.000
_cell.angle_alpha   90.00
_cell.angle_beta   90.00
_cell.angle_gamma   90.00
#
_symmetry.space_group_name_H-M   'P 1'
#
loop_
_entity.id
_entity.type
_entity.pdbx_description
1 polymer ?
#
loop_
_entity_poly.entity_id
_entity_poly.type
_entity_poly.pdbx_seq_one_letter_code
_entity_poly.pdbx_strand_id
1 'polypeptide(L)'
;MVRRTLEADRPVSGRFSVKRGENHYDHYRTLPLESRLAGGQPASADLYGYPAMITWLLDGSGKWSFDYTVFDRFVEACFKHGIDRRIDAFSLSPFNHKTDRREIVYRHKETNASDTLYYDQFAPEYKEVWKSFLRDFETHLASRGWLSKTYLSFDESPHEVIESILDIVSDSAPVFLQQFSIAGRKEASSLAKSFSLFYSFLPEELAAGDEISTWLQERKKDPGKITNFYLCGDPAHPNTLTYSPAIEARMIPWLAAHYGLDGYLRWAYNSWSDKDPYNKPVFNFIQGDDYYIYPGENGPVSSIRWELLKEGIEDFELLRIVDSKQKKEAIDMAVRNRDGRQKSVTDFENARKLLIQQ
;
A
#
# COMPACT_ATOMS: atom_id res chain seq x y z
N MET A 1 -2.35 8.69 -4.02
CA MET A 1 -1.39 8.07 -3.10
C MET A 1 -0.67 6.96 -3.89
N VAL A 2 0.59 6.66 -3.59
CA VAL A 2 1.28 5.48 -4.13
C VAL A 2 1.82 4.73 -2.92
N ARG A 3 1.01 3.81 -2.37
CA ARG A 3 1.51 2.75 -1.49
C ARG A 3 2.04 1.67 -2.40
N ARG A 4 3.37 1.50 -2.42
CA ARG A 4 3.99 0.39 -3.13
C ARG A 4 3.92 -0.82 -2.20
N THR A 5 3.22 -1.86 -2.62
CA THR A 5 3.44 -3.23 -2.12
C THR A 5 4.25 -3.97 -3.21
N LEU A 6 4.90 -5.09 -2.95
CA LEU A 6 5.69 -5.76 -4.00
C LEU A 6 5.43 -7.24 -3.93
N GLU A 7 4.47 -7.73 -4.71
CA GLU A 7 4.20 -9.16 -4.84
C GLU A 7 4.55 -9.59 -6.26
N ALA A 8 5.27 -10.70 -6.44
CA ALA A 8 5.49 -11.27 -7.76
C ALA A 8 4.68 -12.56 -8.02
N ASP A 9 4.45 -12.85 -9.30
CA ASP A 9 3.58 -13.92 -9.80
C ASP A 9 4.10 -15.34 -9.50
N ARG A 10 3.17 -16.28 -9.34
CA ARG A 10 3.45 -17.72 -9.31
C ARG A 10 3.41 -18.28 -10.74
N PRO A 11 4.31 -19.21 -11.12
CA PRO A 11 4.37 -19.72 -12.49
C PRO A 11 3.23 -20.72 -12.77
N VAL A 12 2.49 -20.49 -13.86
CA VAL A 12 1.73 -21.51 -14.59
C VAL A 12 2.63 -22.05 -15.69
N SER A 13 2.69 -23.38 -15.82
CA SER A 13 3.58 -24.10 -16.73
C SER A 13 3.31 -23.79 -18.22
N GLY A 14 4.36 -23.47 -18.98
CA GLY A 14 4.29 -23.33 -20.44
C GLY A 14 5.59 -22.81 -21.09
N ARG A 15 6.00 -23.43 -22.20
CA ARG A 15 7.30 -23.34 -22.90
C ARG A 15 7.76 -21.93 -23.36
N PHE A 16 9.10 -21.81 -23.44
CA PHE A 16 9.95 -20.71 -23.95
C PHE A 16 9.50 -19.92 -25.20
N SER A 17 9.74 -18.60 -25.21
CA SER A 17 10.70 -17.93 -26.14
C SER A 17 11.00 -16.48 -25.68
N VAL A 18 12.25 -16.04 -25.89
CA VAL A 18 12.79 -14.74 -25.43
C VAL A 18 12.53 -13.63 -26.46
N LYS A 19 12.02 -12.49 -26.00
CA LYS A 19 12.29 -11.16 -26.58
C LYS A 19 12.49 -10.13 -25.46
N ARG A 20 13.61 -9.39 -25.56
CA ARG A 20 14.01 -8.29 -24.68
C ARG A 20 12.99 -7.15 -24.70
N GLY A 21 12.71 -6.62 -23.52
CA GLY A 21 12.10 -5.32 -23.25
C GLY A 21 12.09 -5.14 -21.73
N GLU A 22 12.79 -4.11 -21.25
CA GLU A 22 13.00 -3.80 -19.84
C GLU A 22 11.66 -3.66 -19.11
N ASN A 23 11.38 -4.55 -18.15
CA ASN A 23 10.24 -4.44 -17.25
C ASN A 23 10.77 -4.15 -15.85
N HIS A 24 10.61 -2.90 -15.41
CA HIS A 24 10.84 -2.52 -14.02
C HIS A 24 9.59 -2.83 -13.19
N TYR A 25 9.79 -3.59 -12.11
CA TYR A 25 8.76 -4.03 -11.18
C TYR A 25 8.23 -2.86 -10.33
N ASP A 26 7.03 -2.38 -10.62
CA ASP A 26 6.32 -1.39 -9.78
C ASP A 26 4.90 -1.87 -9.48
N HIS A 27 4.59 -2.10 -8.20
CA HIS A 27 3.30 -2.63 -7.80
C HIS A 27 2.64 -1.74 -6.74
N TYR A 28 1.32 -1.57 -6.89
CA TYR A 28 0.32 -0.92 -6.03
C TYR A 28 0.31 0.61 -5.98
N ARG A 29 -0.92 1.14 -6.06
CA ARG A 29 -1.28 2.55 -5.93
C ARG A 29 -2.64 2.68 -5.27
N THR A 30 -2.83 3.84 -4.68
CA THR A 30 -3.61 3.96 -3.48
C THR A 30 -4.41 5.27 -3.54
N LEU A 31 -5.70 5.24 -3.19
CA LEU A 31 -6.66 6.21 -3.73
C LEU A 31 -7.58 6.80 -2.67
N PRO A 32 -7.56 8.11 -2.38
CA PRO A 32 -8.53 8.74 -1.46
C PRO A 32 -9.95 8.76 -2.04
N LEU A 33 -10.91 8.20 -1.30
CA LEU A 33 -12.36 8.17 -1.58
C LEU A 33 -13.06 9.47 -1.15
N GLU A 34 -12.45 10.24 -0.24
CA GLU A 34 -12.93 11.53 0.26
C GLU A 34 -11.81 12.58 0.30
N SER A 35 -12.18 13.86 0.22
CA SER A 35 -11.23 14.98 0.19
C SER A 35 -11.25 15.76 1.50
N ARG A 36 -10.08 16.21 1.96
CA ARG A 36 -9.96 17.47 2.70
C ARG A 36 -9.25 18.45 1.77
N LEU A 37 -9.80 19.62 1.54
CA LEU A 37 -9.14 20.67 0.76
C LEU A 37 -9.33 22.02 1.43
N ALA A 38 -8.23 22.74 1.60
CA ALA A 38 -8.19 24.19 1.73
C ALA A 38 -7.20 24.74 0.69
N GLY A 39 -7.69 25.55 -0.26
CA GLY A 39 -6.96 26.59 -0.99
C GLY A 39 -5.69 26.23 -1.80
N GLY A 40 -5.85 26.11 -3.12
CA GLY A 40 -5.12 26.91 -4.13
C GLY A 40 -3.59 26.88 -4.30
N GLN A 41 -2.77 26.19 -3.48
CA GLN A 41 -1.32 26.10 -3.70
C GLN A 41 -0.84 24.64 -3.85
N PRO A 42 0.17 24.36 -4.70
CA PRO A 42 0.80 23.04 -4.75
C PRO A 42 1.54 22.80 -3.44
N ALA A 43 0.92 22.03 -2.57
CA ALA A 43 1.46 21.70 -1.26
C ALA A 43 1.25 20.23 -0.93
N SER A 44 2.02 19.72 0.05
CA SER A 44 1.94 18.30 0.46
C SER A 44 0.52 17.89 0.78
N ALA A 45 0.14 16.75 0.23
CA ALA A 45 -1.12 16.10 0.52
C ALA A 45 -1.25 15.64 1.99
N ASP A 46 -0.14 15.59 2.74
CA ASP A 46 -0.14 15.28 4.17
C ASP A 46 -0.45 16.53 5.03
N LEU A 47 -0.27 17.75 4.50
CA LEU A 47 -0.59 18.99 5.21
C LEU A 47 -2.02 19.47 4.95
N TYR A 48 -2.54 19.25 3.74
CA TYR A 48 -3.86 19.75 3.31
C TYR A 48 -4.91 18.66 3.09
N GLY A 49 -4.50 17.39 3.08
CA GLY A 49 -5.32 16.26 2.68
C GLY A 49 -5.19 15.97 1.18
N TYR A 50 -5.46 14.71 0.80
CA TYR A 50 -5.50 14.34 -0.61
C TYR A 50 -6.86 14.73 -1.20
N PRO A 51 -6.91 15.31 -2.42
CA PRO A 51 -8.19 15.52 -3.10
C PRO A 51 -8.82 14.16 -3.43
N ALA A 52 -10.14 14.06 -3.28
CA ALA A 52 -10.91 12.88 -3.66
C ALA A 52 -10.79 12.68 -5.17
N MET A 53 -10.64 11.42 -5.59
CA MET A 53 -10.67 11.08 -7.02
C MET A 53 -12.08 10.79 -7.54
N ILE A 54 -13.04 10.68 -6.64
CA ILE A 54 -14.45 10.49 -6.95
C ILE A 54 -15.19 11.69 -6.38
N THR A 55 -15.92 12.41 -7.24
CA THR A 55 -16.72 13.55 -6.79
C THR A 55 -18.10 13.05 -6.40
N TRP A 56 -18.50 13.33 -5.16
CA TRP A 56 -19.82 12.99 -4.64
C TRP A 56 -20.77 14.15 -4.96
N LEU A 57 -21.85 13.87 -5.67
CA LEU A 57 -22.81 14.86 -6.16
C LEU A 57 -24.17 14.63 -5.48
N LEU A 58 -24.69 15.66 -4.82
CA LEU A 58 -26.02 15.65 -4.23
C LEU A 58 -26.93 16.58 -5.04
N ASP A 59 -28.07 16.05 -5.50
CA ASP A 59 -29.07 16.86 -6.22
C ASP A 59 -30.11 17.46 -5.28
N GLY A 60 -30.90 18.41 -5.79
CA GLY A 60 -31.94 19.12 -5.02
C GLY A 60 -33.06 18.22 -4.47
N SER A 61 -33.14 16.95 -4.87
CA SER A 61 -34.08 15.96 -4.33
C SER A 61 -33.49 15.12 -3.19
N GLY A 62 -32.21 15.29 -2.88
CA GLY A 62 -31.49 14.50 -1.88
C GLY A 62 -30.90 13.21 -2.43
N LYS A 63 -30.83 13.03 -3.76
CA LYS A 63 -30.25 11.83 -4.38
C LYS A 63 -28.77 12.01 -4.69
N TRP A 64 -27.99 11.00 -4.31
CA TRP A 64 -26.56 10.93 -4.58
C TRP A 64 -26.25 10.39 -5.97
N SER A 65 -25.18 10.90 -6.57
CA SER A 65 -24.51 10.36 -7.77
C SER A 65 -23.01 10.60 -7.67
N PHE A 66 -22.21 9.83 -8.41
CA PHE A 66 -20.76 9.83 -8.26
C PHE A 66 -20.08 10.01 -9.61
N ASP A 67 -19.12 10.93 -9.68
CA ASP A 67 -18.32 11.18 -10.87
C ASP A 67 -16.91 10.59 -10.69
N TYR A 68 -16.63 9.55 -11.47
CA TYR A 68 -15.38 8.79 -11.47
C TYR A 68 -14.32 9.32 -12.43
N THR A 69 -14.54 10.46 -13.10
CA THR A 69 -13.65 10.95 -14.18
C THR A 69 -12.17 11.04 -13.77
N VAL A 70 -11.88 11.54 -12.57
CA VAL A 70 -10.49 11.63 -12.07
C VAL A 70 -9.93 10.26 -11.69
N PHE A 71 -10.74 9.44 -11.01
CA PHE A 71 -10.42 8.07 -10.64
C PHE A 71 -10.06 7.23 -11.87
N ASP A 72 -10.91 7.25 -12.89
CA ASP A 72 -10.77 6.50 -14.13
C ASP A 72 -9.50 6.88 -14.85
N ARG A 73 -9.28 8.17 -15.08
CA ARG A 73 -8.09 8.68 -15.75
C ARG A 73 -6.82 8.26 -15.02
N PHE A 74 -6.84 8.26 -13.68
CA PHE A 74 -5.70 7.84 -12.89
C PHE A 74 -5.44 6.34 -13.00
N VAL A 75 -6.47 5.50 -12.85
CA VAL A 75 -6.36 4.05 -12.96
C VAL A 75 -5.89 3.63 -14.35
N GLU A 76 -6.49 4.21 -15.41
CA GLU A 76 -6.11 3.95 -16.80
C GLU A 76 -4.66 4.35 -17.08
N ALA A 77 -4.21 5.49 -16.57
CA ALA A 77 -2.82 5.91 -16.70
C ALA A 77 -1.87 4.89 -16.02
N CYS A 78 -2.22 4.40 -14.84
CA CYS A 78 -1.42 3.38 -14.15
C CYS A 78 -1.39 2.07 -14.94
N PHE A 79 -2.55 1.60 -15.41
CA PHE A 79 -2.67 0.35 -16.15
C PHE A 79 -1.92 0.40 -17.48
N LYS A 80 -1.97 1.53 -18.19
CA LYS A 80 -1.20 1.78 -19.42
C LYS A 80 0.31 1.61 -19.22
N HIS A 81 0.80 1.86 -18.02
CA HIS A 81 2.21 1.73 -17.64
C HIS A 81 2.53 0.42 -16.91
N GLY A 82 1.65 -0.58 -16.96
CA GLY A 82 1.88 -1.90 -16.36
C GLY A 82 1.68 -1.98 -14.85
N ILE A 83 1.15 -0.92 -14.22
CA ILE A 83 0.78 -0.91 -12.79
C ILE A 83 -0.70 -1.30 -12.70
N ASP A 84 -1.01 -2.58 -12.96
CA ASP A 84 -2.38 -3.05 -13.23
C ASP A 84 -2.83 -4.24 -12.37
N ARG A 85 -2.02 -4.67 -11.41
CA ARG A 85 -2.32 -5.87 -10.60
C ARG A 85 -3.48 -5.67 -9.63
N ARG A 86 -3.54 -4.51 -8.97
CA ARG A 86 -4.48 -4.20 -7.89
C ARG A 86 -4.70 -2.69 -7.78
N ILE A 87 -5.89 -2.31 -7.34
CA ILE A 87 -6.28 -0.95 -6.96
C ILE A 87 -6.60 -0.99 -5.47
N ASP A 88 -5.90 -0.18 -4.66
CA ASP A 88 -6.22 -0.04 -3.24
C ASP A 88 -7.03 1.25 -3.01
N ALA A 89 -8.33 1.11 -2.73
CA ALA A 89 -9.26 2.22 -2.48
C ALA A 89 -9.23 2.61 -0.99
N PHE A 90 -8.62 3.76 -0.71
CA PHE A 90 -8.36 4.30 0.62
C PHE A 90 -9.19 5.56 0.94
N SER A 91 -9.38 5.94 2.18
CA SER A 91 -9.82 4.99 3.16
C SER A 91 -11.33 4.88 2.99
N LEU A 92 -11.86 3.67 3.13
CA LEU A 92 -13.20 3.56 3.67
C LEU A 92 -13.05 3.85 5.18
N SER A 93 -12.86 5.11 5.53
CA SER A 93 -12.92 5.55 6.92
C SER A 93 -14.20 6.34 7.07
N PRO A 94 -15.32 5.67 7.33
CA PRO A 94 -16.52 6.38 7.75
C PRO A 94 -16.31 7.11 9.09
N PHE A 95 -15.07 7.14 9.63
CA PHE A 95 -14.75 7.55 10.97
C PHE A 95 -13.53 8.46 11.02
N ASN A 96 -13.76 9.72 11.42
CA ASN A 96 -12.68 10.61 11.84
C ASN A 96 -12.44 10.36 13.33
N HIS A 97 -11.29 9.78 13.69
CA HIS A 97 -10.94 9.50 15.09
C HIS A 97 -10.64 10.73 15.93
N LYS A 98 -10.52 11.90 15.30
CA LYS A 98 -10.21 13.16 15.99
C LYS A 98 -11.46 13.92 16.44
N THR A 99 -12.65 13.50 15.99
CA THR A 99 -13.91 14.21 16.25
C THR A 99 -15.07 13.23 16.42
N ASP A 100 -16.07 13.57 17.24
CA ASP A 100 -17.31 12.77 17.37
C ASP A 100 -18.23 12.87 16.14
N ARG A 101 -17.87 13.74 15.18
CA ARG A 101 -18.61 13.97 13.93
C ARG A 101 -17.93 13.33 12.74
N ARG A 102 -18.73 12.97 11.74
CA ARG A 102 -18.36 12.45 10.42
C ARG A 102 -18.69 13.46 9.37
N GLU A 103 -17.84 13.53 8.36
CA GLU A 103 -17.94 14.53 7.32
C GLU A 103 -18.11 13.81 5.99
N ILE A 104 -19.03 14.31 5.14
CA ILE A 104 -19.07 13.97 3.73
C ILE A 104 -18.87 15.27 2.96
N VAL A 105 -17.73 15.38 2.29
CA VAL A 105 -17.47 16.49 1.38
C VAL A 105 -18.08 16.16 0.03
N TYR A 106 -18.96 17.03 -0.46
CA TYR A 106 -19.71 16.81 -1.69
C TYR A 106 -19.80 18.09 -2.51
N ARG A 107 -20.41 17.97 -3.69
CA ARG A 107 -20.83 19.12 -4.50
C ARG A 107 -22.31 19.07 -4.82
N HIS A 108 -22.95 20.23 -4.80
CA HIS A 108 -24.31 20.41 -5.30
C HIS A 108 -24.34 20.12 -6.80
N LYS A 109 -25.18 19.18 -7.26
CA LYS A 109 -25.16 18.70 -8.65
C LYS A 109 -25.47 19.80 -9.66
N GLU A 110 -26.36 20.72 -9.30
CA GLU A 110 -26.86 21.78 -10.18
C GLU A 110 -25.88 22.95 -10.31
N THR A 111 -25.07 23.22 -9.28
CA THR A 111 -24.20 24.40 -9.20
C THR A 111 -22.71 24.07 -9.16
N ASN A 112 -22.36 22.80 -8.92
CA ASN A 112 -21.01 22.31 -8.68
C ASN A 112 -20.31 22.98 -7.47
N ALA A 113 -21.06 23.65 -6.60
CA ALA A 113 -20.54 24.28 -5.39
C ALA A 113 -20.19 23.20 -4.36
N SER A 114 -19.00 23.30 -3.76
CA SER A 114 -18.56 22.39 -2.69
C SER A 114 -19.27 22.70 -1.38
N ASP A 115 -19.59 21.66 -0.62
CA ASP A 115 -20.21 21.74 0.69
C ASP A 115 -19.86 20.49 1.52
N THR A 116 -20.15 20.53 2.83
CA THR A 116 -19.83 19.45 3.76
C THR A 116 -21.03 19.12 4.65
N LEU A 117 -21.46 17.86 4.64
CA LEU A 117 -22.44 17.35 5.59
C LEU A 117 -21.74 16.81 6.82
N TYR A 118 -22.32 17.07 7.99
CA TYR A 118 -21.84 16.57 9.28
C TYR A 118 -22.85 15.59 9.87
N TYR A 119 -22.38 14.42 10.27
CA TYR A 119 -23.17 13.37 10.90
C TYR A 119 -22.57 12.96 12.24
N ASP A 120 -23.39 12.42 13.13
CA ASP A 120 -22.88 11.73 14.31
C ASP A 120 -22.23 10.40 13.91
N GLN A 121 -21.30 9.92 14.74
CA GLN A 121 -20.48 8.75 14.48
C GLN A 121 -21.25 7.50 13.99
N PHE A 122 -22.49 7.30 14.44
CA PHE A 122 -23.29 6.11 14.10
C PHE A 122 -24.64 6.46 13.45
N ALA A 123 -24.76 7.66 12.87
CA ALA A 123 -26.01 8.11 12.26
C ALA A 123 -26.44 7.15 11.12
N PRO A 124 -27.69 6.64 11.12
CA PRO A 124 -28.20 5.78 10.06
C PRO A 124 -28.10 6.42 8.67
N GLU A 125 -28.35 7.73 8.58
CA GLU A 125 -28.29 8.50 7.34
C GLU A 125 -26.90 8.44 6.73
N TYR A 126 -25.85 8.54 7.56
CA TYR A 126 -24.46 8.45 7.12
C TYR A 126 -24.13 7.08 6.53
N LYS A 127 -24.61 6.01 7.18
CA LYS A 127 -24.46 4.64 6.66
C LYS A 127 -25.15 4.49 5.31
N GLU A 128 -26.35 5.03 5.15
CA GLU A 128 -27.09 4.93 3.89
C GLU A 128 -26.41 5.68 2.73
N VAL A 129 -25.75 6.82 2.99
CA VAL A 129 -24.95 7.48 1.94
C VAL A 129 -23.79 6.57 1.50
N TRP A 130 -23.06 5.97 2.44
CA TRP A 130 -21.98 5.04 2.11
C TRP A 130 -22.46 3.79 1.38
N LYS A 131 -23.61 3.22 1.78
CA LYS A 131 -24.22 2.10 1.07
C LYS A 131 -24.61 2.49 -0.36
N SER A 132 -25.13 3.70 -0.57
CA SER A 132 -25.41 4.23 -1.91
C SER A 132 -24.14 4.32 -2.76
N PHE A 133 -23.06 4.85 -2.19
CA PHE A 133 -21.76 4.92 -2.86
C PHE A 133 -21.20 3.54 -3.22
N LEU A 134 -21.17 2.60 -2.28
CA LEU A 134 -20.57 1.29 -2.52
C LEU A 134 -21.32 0.48 -3.59
N ARG A 135 -22.65 0.57 -3.65
CA ARG A 135 -23.45 -0.04 -4.73
C ARG A 135 -23.09 0.52 -6.10
N ASP A 136 -22.98 1.85 -6.19
CA ASP A 136 -22.61 2.53 -7.43
C ASP A 136 -21.16 2.22 -7.84
N PHE A 137 -20.25 2.22 -6.86
CA PHE A 137 -18.83 1.92 -7.08
C PHE A 137 -18.60 0.49 -7.52
N GLU A 138 -19.27 -0.49 -6.91
CA GLU A 138 -19.24 -1.88 -7.36
C GLU A 138 -19.71 -1.97 -8.83
N THR A 139 -20.83 -1.33 -9.16
CA THR A 139 -21.38 -1.30 -10.52
C THR A 139 -20.41 -0.67 -11.52
N HIS A 140 -19.82 0.47 -11.17
CA HIS A 140 -18.83 1.16 -11.98
C HIS A 140 -17.60 0.28 -12.23
N LEU A 141 -17.01 -0.28 -11.18
CA LEU A 141 -15.86 -1.17 -11.27
C LEU A 141 -16.15 -2.43 -12.09
N ALA A 142 -17.35 -3.02 -11.94
CA ALA A 142 -17.77 -4.16 -12.74
C ALA A 142 -17.85 -3.80 -14.22
N SER A 143 -18.42 -2.64 -14.55
CA SER A 143 -18.52 -2.15 -15.94
C SER A 143 -17.14 -1.93 -16.60
N ARG A 144 -16.12 -1.65 -15.79
CA ARG A 144 -14.74 -1.45 -16.23
C ARG A 144 -13.88 -2.72 -16.19
N GLY A 145 -14.40 -3.82 -15.67
CA GLY A 145 -13.62 -5.04 -15.43
C GLY A 145 -12.54 -4.87 -14.35
N TRP A 146 -12.70 -3.90 -13.46
CA TRP A 146 -11.75 -3.59 -12.39
C TRP A 146 -12.16 -4.16 -11.04
N LEU A 147 -13.39 -4.65 -10.88
CA LEU A 147 -13.93 -5.09 -9.59
C LEU A 147 -13.05 -6.14 -8.91
N SER A 148 -12.58 -7.16 -9.62
CA SER A 148 -11.72 -8.22 -9.07
C SER A 148 -10.31 -7.75 -8.68
N LYS A 149 -9.91 -6.55 -9.11
CA LYS A 149 -8.62 -5.94 -8.80
C LYS A 149 -8.73 -4.89 -7.69
N THR A 150 -9.93 -4.46 -7.30
CA THR A 150 -10.11 -3.38 -6.33
C THR A 150 -10.26 -3.90 -4.92
N TYR A 151 -9.48 -3.37 -3.99
CA TYR A 151 -9.56 -3.70 -2.58
C TYR A 151 -10.01 -2.47 -1.80
N LEU A 152 -10.90 -2.65 -0.83
CA LEU A 152 -11.19 -1.59 0.15
C LEU A 152 -10.12 -1.66 1.23
N SER A 153 -9.47 -0.53 1.48
CA SER A 153 -8.21 -0.53 2.19
C SER A 153 -8.22 0.31 3.45
N PHE A 154 -7.58 -0.22 4.50
CA PHE A 154 -7.60 0.32 5.86
C PHE A 154 -6.20 0.50 6.42
N ASP A 155 -6.04 1.55 7.22
CA ASP A 155 -4.79 1.91 7.86
C ASP A 155 -4.98 1.91 9.37
N GLU A 156 -4.41 0.92 10.04
CA GLU A 156 -4.38 0.77 11.51
C GLU A 156 -5.72 1.08 12.22
N SER A 157 -6.84 0.74 11.57
CA SER A 157 -8.15 1.17 12.03
C SER A 157 -8.59 0.39 13.29
N PRO A 158 -9.19 1.07 14.30
CA PRO A 158 -9.74 0.41 15.48
C PRO A 158 -10.81 -0.62 15.14
N HIS A 159 -10.97 -1.63 16.01
CA HIS A 159 -11.92 -2.74 15.81
C HIS A 159 -13.37 -2.26 15.57
N GLU A 160 -13.86 -1.31 16.36
CA GLU A 160 -15.22 -0.76 16.25
C GLU A 160 -15.50 -0.11 14.89
N VAL A 161 -14.47 0.49 14.29
CA VAL A 161 -14.56 1.06 12.93
C VAL A 161 -14.72 -0.04 11.91
N ILE A 162 -13.89 -1.09 12.03
CA ILE A 162 -13.94 -2.26 11.15
C ILE A 162 -15.32 -2.92 11.22
N GLU A 163 -15.89 -3.13 12.41
CA GLU A 163 -17.24 -3.71 12.55
C GLU A 163 -18.33 -2.91 11.85
N SER A 164 -18.31 -1.58 11.99
CA SER A 164 -19.30 -0.72 11.34
C SER A 164 -19.12 -0.68 9.81
N ILE A 165 -17.89 -0.81 9.33
CA ILE A 165 -17.60 -1.00 7.91
C ILE A 165 -18.15 -2.33 7.42
N LEU A 166 -17.97 -3.42 8.17
CA LEU A 166 -18.49 -4.74 7.79
C LEU A 166 -20.01 -4.71 7.62
N ASP A 167 -20.72 -4.01 8.50
CA ASP A 167 -22.17 -3.78 8.40
C ASP A 167 -22.54 -3.07 7.08
N ILE A 168 -21.88 -1.94 6.79
CA ILE A 168 -22.10 -1.19 5.54
C ILE A 168 -21.80 -2.05 4.31
N VAL A 169 -20.65 -2.72 4.27
CA VAL A 169 -20.17 -3.50 3.11
C VAL A 169 -21.06 -4.73 2.88
N SER A 170 -21.45 -5.44 3.94
CA SER A 170 -22.32 -6.63 3.82
C SER A 170 -23.67 -6.31 3.19
N ASP A 171 -24.23 -5.14 3.50
CA ASP A 171 -25.53 -4.69 3.03
C ASP A 171 -25.54 -4.05 1.63
N SER A 172 -24.37 -3.62 1.14
CA SER A 172 -24.29 -2.79 -0.07
C SER A 172 -23.42 -3.34 -1.17
N ALA A 173 -22.25 -3.91 -0.82
CA ALA A 173 -21.29 -4.43 -1.78
C ALA A 173 -20.53 -5.63 -1.20
N PRO A 174 -21.22 -6.76 -0.95
CA PRO A 174 -20.67 -7.90 -0.21
C PRO A 174 -19.47 -8.56 -0.90
N VAL A 175 -19.26 -8.31 -2.20
CA VAL A 175 -18.06 -8.75 -2.92
C VAL A 175 -16.77 -8.28 -2.23
N PHE A 176 -16.77 -7.08 -1.62
CA PHE A 176 -15.60 -6.54 -0.95
C PHE A 176 -15.26 -7.20 0.38
N LEU A 177 -16.15 -8.01 0.97
CA LEU A 177 -15.84 -8.78 2.19
C LEU A 177 -14.66 -9.74 2.00
N GLN A 178 -14.33 -10.09 0.76
CA GLN A 178 -13.17 -10.92 0.39
C GLN A 178 -12.03 -10.10 -0.25
N GLN A 179 -12.14 -8.78 -0.28
CA GLN A 179 -11.21 -7.87 -0.96
C GLN A 179 -10.79 -6.71 -0.05
N PHE A 180 -10.50 -7.02 1.22
CA PHE A 180 -9.89 -6.04 2.13
C PHE A 180 -8.37 -6.08 2.09
N SER A 181 -7.78 -4.88 2.11
CA SER A 181 -6.33 -4.64 2.22
C SER A 181 -6.04 -3.87 3.51
N ILE A 182 -5.29 -4.46 4.44
CA ILE A 182 -5.08 -3.85 5.77
C ILE A 182 -3.58 -3.76 6.08
N ALA A 183 -3.14 -2.58 6.51
CA ALA A 183 -1.83 -2.40 7.14
C ALA A 183 -2.03 -2.16 8.65
N GLY A 184 -1.29 -2.88 9.49
CA GLY A 184 -1.31 -2.66 10.93
C GLY A 184 -0.98 -3.89 11.78
N ARG A 185 -1.71 -4.06 12.88
CA ARG A 185 -1.53 -5.15 13.86
C ARG A 185 -2.24 -6.43 13.42
N LYS A 186 -1.69 -7.59 13.81
CA LYS A 186 -2.15 -8.91 13.37
C LYS A 186 -3.62 -9.20 13.68
N GLU A 187 -4.19 -8.56 14.71
CA GLU A 187 -5.57 -8.76 15.14
C GLU A 187 -6.57 -8.38 14.02
N ALA A 188 -6.22 -7.43 13.16
CA ALA A 188 -7.04 -7.03 12.03
C ALA A 188 -6.90 -7.95 10.81
N SER A 189 -5.99 -8.93 10.83
CA SER A 189 -5.61 -9.72 9.65
C SER A 189 -6.64 -10.75 9.20
N SER A 190 -7.59 -11.14 10.07
CA SER A 190 -8.61 -12.16 9.78
C SER A 190 -9.50 -11.77 8.61
N LEU A 191 -9.77 -10.48 8.46
CA LEU A 191 -10.62 -9.89 7.42
C LEU A 191 -9.83 -9.56 6.16
N ALA A 192 -8.51 -9.49 6.25
CA ALA A 192 -7.63 -9.04 5.17
C ALA A 192 -7.23 -10.17 4.23
N LYS A 193 -7.69 -10.07 2.97
CA LYS A 193 -7.15 -10.86 1.87
C LYS A 193 -5.72 -10.42 1.53
N SER A 194 -5.44 -9.12 1.60
CA SER A 194 -4.10 -8.54 1.57
C SER A 194 -3.75 -7.90 2.91
N PHE A 195 -2.69 -8.36 3.57
CA PHE A 195 -2.31 -7.85 4.88
C PHE A 195 -0.84 -7.44 4.92
N SER A 196 -0.53 -6.30 5.52
CA SER A 196 0.84 -5.84 5.78
C SER A 196 1.05 -5.67 7.29
N LEU A 197 1.89 -6.52 7.88
CA LEU A 197 2.22 -6.44 9.30
C LEU A 197 3.27 -5.34 9.55
N PHE A 198 3.15 -4.61 10.64
CA PHE A 198 4.21 -3.69 11.04
C PHE A 198 5.49 -4.46 11.38
N TYR A 199 6.64 -4.05 10.80
CA TYR A 199 7.92 -4.75 10.95
C TYR A 199 8.29 -5.03 12.41
N SER A 200 8.04 -4.10 13.35
CA SER A 200 8.39 -4.25 14.76
C SER A 200 7.65 -5.38 15.49
N PHE A 201 6.62 -5.99 14.88
CA PHE A 201 5.96 -7.19 15.40
C PHE A 201 6.56 -8.49 14.86
N LEU A 202 7.49 -8.43 13.91
CA LEU A 202 8.21 -9.62 13.44
C LEU A 202 9.35 -9.93 14.42
N PRO A 203 9.48 -11.18 14.89
CA PRO A 203 10.57 -11.57 15.77
C PRO A 203 11.90 -11.61 15.00
N GLU A 204 13.02 -11.61 15.72
CA GLU A 204 14.33 -11.81 15.10
C GLU A 204 14.45 -13.21 14.49
N GLU A 205 13.91 -14.24 15.11
CA GLU A 205 13.86 -15.59 14.54
C GLU A 205 12.44 -16.15 14.60
N LEU A 206 12.04 -16.85 13.54
CA LEU A 206 10.81 -17.64 13.53
C LEU A 206 11.07 -18.97 14.24
N ALA A 207 10.40 -19.20 15.35
CA ALA A 207 10.47 -20.43 16.13
C ALA A 207 9.19 -21.27 15.94
N ALA A 208 9.36 -22.58 15.79
CA ALA A 208 8.22 -23.48 15.68
C ALA A 208 7.31 -23.36 16.92
N GLY A 209 6.03 -23.06 16.70
CA GLY A 209 5.03 -22.90 17.76
C GLY A 209 4.93 -21.50 18.36
N ASP A 210 5.76 -20.53 17.93
CA ASP A 210 5.53 -19.12 18.31
C ASP A 210 4.30 -18.55 17.60
N GLU A 211 3.68 -17.52 18.20
CA GLU A 211 2.42 -16.95 17.76
C GLU A 211 2.49 -16.37 16.33
N ILE A 212 3.56 -15.63 16.01
CA ILE A 212 3.74 -14.98 14.71
C ILE A 212 4.06 -16.01 13.64
N SER A 213 4.96 -16.96 13.91
CA SER A 213 5.25 -18.09 13.03
C SER A 213 4.00 -18.88 12.71
N THR A 214 3.20 -19.22 13.73
CA THR A 214 1.94 -19.95 13.55
C THR A 214 0.97 -19.15 12.68
N TRP A 215 0.80 -17.86 12.98
CA TRP A 215 -0.05 -16.96 12.20
C TRP A 215 0.38 -16.85 10.72
N LEU A 216 1.68 -16.72 10.44
CA LEU A 216 2.23 -16.70 9.08
C LEU A 216 1.94 -18.01 8.34
N GLN A 217 2.13 -19.16 8.99
CA GLN A 217 1.82 -20.46 8.38
C GLN A 217 0.33 -20.61 8.08
N GLU A 218 -0.56 -20.18 8.99
CA GLU A 218 -2.01 -20.22 8.77
C GLU A 218 -2.44 -19.35 7.59
N ARG A 219 -1.89 -18.13 7.45
CA ARG A 219 -2.19 -17.27 6.29
C ARG A 219 -1.73 -17.92 4.98
N LYS A 220 -0.55 -18.56 4.99
CA LYS A 220 0.06 -19.20 3.81
C LYS A 220 -0.74 -20.40 3.28
N LYS A 221 -1.61 -21.01 4.10
CA LYS A 221 -2.50 -22.10 3.67
C LYS A 221 -3.50 -21.67 2.61
N ASP A 222 -3.91 -20.40 2.59
CA ASP A 222 -4.73 -19.83 1.52
C ASP A 222 -3.83 -19.16 0.48
N PRO A 223 -3.60 -19.77 -0.70
CA PRO A 223 -2.72 -19.21 -1.71
C PRO A 223 -3.25 -17.91 -2.33
N GLY A 224 -4.52 -17.55 -2.12
CA GLY A 224 -5.08 -16.27 -2.53
C GLY A 224 -4.86 -15.16 -1.51
N LYS A 225 -4.37 -15.47 -0.30
CA LYS A 225 -3.97 -14.43 0.66
C LYS A 225 -2.59 -13.92 0.32
N ILE A 226 -2.46 -12.62 0.51
CA ILE A 226 -1.23 -11.85 0.41
C ILE A 226 -0.82 -11.45 1.82
N THR A 227 0.45 -11.64 2.15
CA THR A 227 1.04 -11.26 3.44
C THR A 227 2.37 -10.57 3.23
N ASN A 228 2.42 -9.29 3.58
CA ASN A 228 3.60 -8.44 3.49
C ASN A 228 3.97 -7.93 4.89
N PHE A 229 5.06 -7.18 4.95
CA PHE A 229 5.34 -6.29 6.07
C PHE A 229 5.51 -4.85 5.59
N TYR A 230 5.43 -3.88 6.49
CA TYR A 230 5.75 -2.49 6.19
C TYR A 230 6.68 -1.86 7.21
N LEU A 231 7.34 -0.80 6.75
CA LEU A 231 8.08 0.15 7.57
C LEU A 231 7.43 1.52 7.44
N CYS A 232 7.57 2.36 8.46
CA CYS A 232 7.15 3.75 8.47
C CYS A 232 8.29 4.60 9.07
N GLY A 233 7.98 5.66 9.82
CA GLY A 233 8.99 6.38 10.60
C GLY A 233 9.72 5.50 11.63
N ASP A 234 9.12 4.39 12.03
CA ASP A 234 9.70 3.42 12.96
C ASP A 234 9.87 2.03 12.33
N PRO A 235 10.80 1.19 12.84
CA PRO A 235 11.89 1.58 13.74
C PRO A 235 12.91 2.47 13.00
N ALA A 236 13.82 3.12 13.73
CA ALA A 236 14.89 3.92 13.11
C ALA A 236 15.77 3.08 12.17
N HIS A 237 15.98 1.81 12.52
CA HIS A 237 16.68 0.83 11.70
C HIS A 237 16.11 -0.60 11.89
N PRO A 238 16.14 -1.46 10.85
CA PRO A 238 16.46 -1.12 9.47
C PRO A 238 15.33 -0.27 8.86
N ASN A 239 15.69 0.74 8.07
CA ASN A 239 14.72 1.59 7.41
C ASN A 239 15.28 2.19 6.11
N THR A 240 14.45 2.97 5.44
CA THR A 240 14.83 3.74 4.26
C THR A 240 14.51 5.21 4.49
N LEU A 241 14.90 5.71 5.65
CA LEU A 241 14.91 7.14 5.98
C LEU A 241 16.15 7.75 5.34
N THR A 242 16.19 9.07 5.12
CA THR A 242 17.34 9.70 4.42
C THR A 242 18.67 9.54 5.16
N TYR A 243 18.64 9.35 6.47
CA TYR A 243 19.83 9.09 7.28
C TYR A 243 20.13 7.60 7.47
N SER A 244 19.24 6.70 7.06
CA SER A 244 19.51 5.26 7.11
C SER A 244 20.71 4.94 6.23
N PRO A 245 21.68 4.11 6.69
CA PRO A 245 22.65 3.47 5.83
C PRO A 245 21.96 2.94 4.57
N ALA A 246 22.33 3.44 3.40
CA ALA A 246 21.55 3.22 2.19
C ALA A 246 21.35 1.74 1.86
N ILE A 247 22.32 0.91 2.26
CA ILE A 247 22.31 -0.54 2.10
C ILE A 247 21.15 -1.25 2.82
N GLU A 248 20.55 -0.64 3.84
CA GLU A 248 19.35 -1.15 4.51
C GLU A 248 18.19 -1.34 3.53
N ALA A 249 18.09 -0.47 2.52
CA ALA A 249 17.07 -0.55 1.47
C ALA A 249 17.13 -1.88 0.71
N ARG A 250 18.34 -2.36 0.39
CA ARG A 250 18.55 -3.63 -0.31
C ARG A 250 18.22 -4.82 0.58
N MET A 251 18.36 -4.69 1.91
CA MET A 251 18.03 -5.75 2.86
C MET A 251 16.53 -6.03 2.98
N ILE A 252 15.68 -5.02 2.77
CA ILE A 252 14.22 -5.11 3.01
C ILE A 252 13.57 -6.30 2.28
N PRO A 253 13.80 -6.54 0.98
CA PRO A 253 13.21 -7.69 0.31
C PRO A 253 13.80 -9.04 0.77
N TRP A 254 15.05 -9.08 1.23
CA TRP A 254 15.62 -10.27 1.87
C TRP A 254 14.94 -10.58 3.20
N LEU A 255 14.51 -9.56 3.97
CA LEU A 255 13.68 -9.76 5.15
C LEU A 255 12.33 -10.37 4.76
N ALA A 256 11.70 -9.93 3.67
CA ALA A 256 10.49 -10.58 3.17
C ALA A 256 10.73 -12.08 2.90
N ALA A 257 11.85 -12.44 2.27
CA ALA A 257 12.21 -13.83 2.03
C ALA A 257 12.45 -14.61 3.34
N HIS A 258 13.15 -14.01 4.31
CA HIS A 258 13.42 -14.63 5.60
C HIS A 258 12.14 -15.00 6.35
N TYR A 259 11.15 -14.12 6.35
CA TYR A 259 9.86 -14.36 7.00
C TYR A 259 8.88 -15.17 6.12
N GLY A 260 9.26 -15.53 4.90
CA GLY A 260 8.40 -16.24 3.96
C GLY A 260 7.17 -15.43 3.50
N LEU A 261 7.31 -14.11 3.44
CA LEU A 261 6.29 -13.14 3.04
C LEU A 261 6.23 -12.98 1.51
N ASP A 262 5.14 -12.39 1.04
CA ASP A 262 4.92 -12.11 -0.37
C ASP A 262 5.66 -10.86 -0.84
N GLY A 263 6.05 -9.97 0.08
CA GLY A 263 6.57 -8.66 -0.25
C GLY A 263 6.73 -7.66 0.89
N TYR A 264 6.87 -6.39 0.48
CA TYR A 264 7.08 -5.23 1.33
C TYR A 264 6.14 -4.09 0.94
N LEU A 265 5.60 -3.36 1.93
CA LEU A 265 4.81 -2.14 1.76
C LEU A 265 5.53 -0.91 2.34
N ARG A 266 5.47 0.23 1.64
CA ARG A 266 5.75 1.56 2.22
C ARG A 266 4.61 2.51 1.93
N TRP A 267 4.28 3.35 2.92
CA TRP A 267 3.11 4.22 2.85
C TRP A 267 3.27 5.37 1.83
N ALA A 268 4.49 5.84 1.60
CA ALA A 268 4.75 7.01 0.77
C ALA A 268 5.85 6.77 -0.27
N TYR A 269 5.50 6.96 -1.54
CA TYR A 269 6.44 6.98 -2.66
C TYR A 269 6.96 8.40 -2.94
N ASN A 270 6.08 9.41 -2.88
CA ASN A 270 6.36 10.78 -3.34
C ASN A 270 5.47 11.85 -2.68
N SER A 271 5.18 11.73 -1.38
CA SER A 271 4.38 12.71 -0.63
C SER A 271 5.20 13.95 -0.29
N TRP A 272 5.67 14.66 -1.32
CA TRP A 272 6.55 15.82 -1.17
C TRP A 272 5.89 17.00 -0.48
N SER A 273 6.67 17.69 0.36
CA SER A 273 6.33 19.00 0.92
C SER A 273 6.39 20.13 -0.10
N ASP A 274 5.68 21.20 0.20
CA ASP A 274 5.85 22.52 -0.43
C ASP A 274 7.22 23.15 -0.12
N LYS A 275 8.00 22.54 0.78
CA LYS A 275 9.21 23.12 1.36
C LYS A 275 10.50 22.87 0.57
N ASP A 276 10.42 22.30 -0.63
CA ASP A 276 11.56 21.78 -1.40
C ASP A 276 12.29 20.63 -0.66
N PRO A 277 12.06 19.37 -1.05
CA PRO A 277 12.62 18.20 -0.35
C PRO A 277 14.15 18.08 -0.47
N TYR A 278 14.80 18.82 -1.37
CA TYR A 278 16.26 18.83 -1.46
C TYR A 278 16.90 19.62 -0.32
N ASN A 279 16.34 20.79 0.00
CA ASN A 279 16.91 21.73 0.96
C ASN A 279 16.21 21.70 2.32
N LYS A 280 14.94 21.27 2.38
CA LYS A 280 14.16 21.14 3.63
C LYS A 280 13.53 19.75 3.71
N PRO A 281 14.35 18.72 3.95
CA PRO A 281 13.95 17.31 3.82
C PRO A 281 13.08 16.80 4.98
N VAL A 282 12.88 17.61 6.03
CA VAL A 282 11.98 17.32 7.16
C VAL A 282 10.71 18.15 6.99
N PHE A 283 9.56 17.47 7.03
CA PHE A 283 8.27 18.12 6.90
C PHE A 283 7.29 17.72 8.00
N ASN A 284 6.59 16.59 7.83
CA ASN A 284 5.54 16.13 8.76
C ASN A 284 6.01 14.97 9.65
N PHE A 285 6.97 14.19 9.15
CA PHE A 285 7.47 12.99 9.80
C PHE A 285 9.00 12.99 9.85
N ILE A 286 9.56 11.83 10.15
CA ILE A 286 11.00 11.61 10.15
C ILE A 286 11.53 11.82 8.73
N GLN A 287 12.72 12.42 8.62
CA GLN A 287 13.32 12.82 7.35
C GLN A 287 13.35 11.66 6.34
N GLY A 288 12.64 11.83 5.22
CA GLY A 288 12.59 10.85 4.13
C GLY A 288 11.61 9.70 4.32
N ASP A 289 10.75 9.74 5.34
CA ASP A 289 9.68 8.74 5.51
C ASP A 289 8.55 8.90 4.47
N ASP A 290 8.33 10.15 4.05
CA ASP A 290 7.28 10.63 3.16
C ASP A 290 7.64 10.54 1.66
N TYR A 291 8.84 10.08 1.30
CA TYR A 291 9.22 9.92 -0.11
C TYR A 291 10.41 8.97 -0.34
N TYR A 292 10.34 8.23 -1.46
CA TYR A 292 11.46 7.51 -2.06
C TYR A 292 12.14 8.30 -3.17
N ILE A 293 11.36 8.99 -3.98
CA ILE A 293 11.83 9.74 -5.15
C ILE A 293 11.78 11.25 -4.85
N TYR A 294 12.48 12.04 -5.64
CA TYR A 294 12.52 13.50 -5.52
C TYR A 294 11.84 14.16 -6.75
N PRO A 295 11.31 15.39 -6.63
CA PRO A 295 10.82 16.15 -7.78
C PRO A 295 11.99 16.57 -8.68
N GLY A 296 11.79 16.68 -9.99
CA GLY A 296 12.82 17.18 -10.90
C GLY A 296 12.21 17.92 -12.08
N GLU A 297 13.02 18.77 -12.73
CA GLU A 297 12.57 19.62 -13.84
C GLU A 297 11.94 18.83 -15.00
N ASN A 298 12.49 17.65 -15.29
CA ASN A 298 12.03 16.78 -16.38
C ASN A 298 11.25 15.55 -15.87
N GLY A 299 10.75 15.62 -14.64
CA GLY A 299 10.05 14.51 -13.98
C GLY A 299 10.77 14.01 -12.73
N PRO A 300 10.24 12.96 -12.08
CA PRO A 300 10.80 12.44 -10.85
C PRO A 300 12.26 11.97 -10.97
N VAL A 301 13.06 12.31 -9.96
CA VAL A 301 14.45 11.89 -9.82
C VAL A 301 14.52 10.75 -8.81
N SER A 302 15.25 9.69 -9.16
CA SER A 302 15.46 8.55 -8.27
C SER A 302 16.30 8.91 -7.03
N SER A 303 16.32 8.03 -6.03
CA SER A 303 17.22 8.11 -4.88
C SER A 303 18.04 6.84 -4.72
N ILE A 304 19.15 6.94 -4.00
CA ILE A 304 19.99 5.78 -3.65
C ILE A 304 19.15 4.70 -2.94
N ARG A 305 18.24 5.11 -2.03
CA ARG A 305 17.35 4.21 -1.30
C ARG A 305 16.39 3.48 -2.25
N TRP A 306 15.86 4.17 -3.26
CA TRP A 306 14.98 3.57 -4.25
C TRP A 306 15.71 2.55 -5.12
N GLU A 307 16.90 2.90 -5.62
CA GLU A 307 17.70 2.00 -6.45
C GLU A 307 18.14 0.75 -5.69
N LEU A 308 18.61 0.89 -4.45
CA LEU A 308 19.01 -0.26 -3.62
C LEU A 308 17.80 -1.12 -3.22
N LEU A 309 16.63 -0.52 -2.99
CA LEU A 309 15.41 -1.30 -2.79
C LEU A 309 15.07 -2.11 -4.05
N LYS A 310 15.21 -1.54 -5.26
CA LYS A 310 15.02 -2.27 -6.53
C LYS A 310 16.01 -3.42 -6.68
N GLU A 311 17.29 -3.22 -6.37
CA GLU A 311 18.27 -4.32 -6.36
C GLU A 311 17.86 -5.45 -5.40
N GLY A 312 17.36 -5.10 -4.21
CA GLY A 312 16.84 -6.09 -3.27
C GLY A 312 15.61 -6.82 -3.82
N ILE A 313 14.74 -6.15 -4.59
CA ILE A 313 13.58 -6.79 -5.22
C ILE A 313 14.06 -7.79 -6.28
N GLU A 314 15.05 -7.42 -7.09
CA GLU A 314 15.66 -8.32 -8.05
C GLU A 314 16.31 -9.53 -7.38
N ASP A 315 16.94 -9.34 -6.20
CA ASP A 315 17.42 -10.42 -5.34
C ASP A 315 16.30 -11.36 -4.88
N PHE A 316 15.17 -10.79 -4.44
CA PHE A 316 14.00 -11.56 -3.99
C PHE A 316 13.38 -12.37 -5.14
N GLU A 317 13.32 -11.80 -6.34
CA GLU A 317 12.88 -12.53 -7.53
C GLU A 317 13.87 -13.63 -7.95
N LEU A 318 15.18 -13.38 -7.82
CA LEU A 318 16.19 -14.41 -8.04
C LEU A 318 15.94 -15.62 -7.13
N LEU A 319 15.69 -15.41 -5.83
CA LEU A 319 15.33 -16.47 -4.88
C LEU A 319 14.09 -17.27 -5.31
N ARG A 320 13.14 -16.64 -6.01
CA ARG A 320 11.91 -17.30 -6.47
C ARG A 320 12.15 -18.18 -7.70
N ILE A 321 12.97 -17.71 -8.65
CA ILE A 321 13.18 -18.42 -9.92
C ILE A 321 14.27 -19.49 -9.87
N VAL A 322 15.26 -19.37 -8.99
CA VAL A 322 16.34 -20.37 -8.88
C VAL A 322 15.89 -21.60 -8.12
N ASP A 323 16.35 -22.78 -8.53
CA ASP A 323 16.23 -24.01 -7.75
C ASP A 323 17.59 -24.31 -7.09
N SER A 324 17.86 -23.68 -5.95
CA SER A 324 19.09 -23.86 -5.19
C SER A 324 18.81 -24.41 -3.80
N LYS A 325 19.59 -25.41 -3.38
CA LYS A 325 19.57 -25.96 -2.01
C LYS A 325 20.15 -24.98 -0.98
N GLN A 326 20.86 -23.95 -1.43
CA GLN A 326 21.53 -22.95 -0.58
C GLN A 326 20.65 -21.72 -0.29
N LYS A 327 19.37 -21.71 -0.69
CA LYS A 327 18.46 -20.57 -0.45
C LYS A 327 18.42 -20.10 1.00
N LYS A 328 18.33 -21.05 1.94
CA LYS A 328 18.29 -20.72 3.37
C LYS A 328 19.58 -20.01 3.80
N GLU A 329 20.73 -20.56 3.44
CA GLU A 329 22.05 -19.98 3.77
C GLU A 329 22.24 -18.59 3.14
N ALA A 330 21.81 -18.42 1.89
CA ALA A 330 21.84 -17.14 1.19
C ALA A 330 20.96 -16.09 1.91
N ILE A 331 19.73 -16.47 2.30
CA ILE A 331 18.82 -15.60 3.03
C ILE A 331 19.42 -15.22 4.40
N ASP A 332 19.88 -16.20 5.18
CA ASP A 332 20.45 -15.98 6.51
C ASP A 332 21.69 -15.06 6.45
N MET A 333 22.53 -15.25 5.42
CA MET A 333 23.66 -14.35 5.14
C MET A 333 23.20 -12.94 4.79
N ALA A 334 22.20 -12.81 3.90
CA ALA A 334 21.68 -11.52 3.46
C ALA A 334 20.93 -10.76 4.55
N VAL A 335 20.37 -11.42 5.57
CA VAL A 335 19.70 -10.77 6.70
C VAL A 335 20.54 -10.69 7.98
N ARG A 336 21.77 -11.20 8.04
CA ARG A 336 22.64 -11.00 9.23
C ARG A 336 22.81 -9.51 9.55
N ASN A 337 22.98 -9.16 10.82
CA ASN A 337 23.04 -7.76 11.27
C ASN A 337 21.81 -6.95 10.81
N ARG A 338 20.60 -7.44 11.13
CA ARG A 338 19.30 -6.86 10.69
C ARG A 338 19.08 -5.42 11.08
N ASP A 339 19.76 -4.96 12.14
CA ASP A 339 19.80 -3.56 12.52
C ASP A 339 20.38 -2.66 11.42
N GLY A 340 21.08 -3.18 10.42
CA GLY A 340 21.41 -2.41 9.20
C GLY A 340 22.62 -1.48 9.33
N ARG A 341 22.88 -0.92 10.52
CA ARG A 341 23.99 0.03 10.76
C ARG A 341 25.38 -0.54 10.50
N GLN A 342 25.54 -1.85 10.63
CA GLN A 342 26.79 -2.57 10.38
C GLN A 342 26.67 -3.52 9.17
N LYS A 343 25.71 -3.27 8.27
CA LYS A 343 25.43 -4.14 7.14
C LYS A 343 26.50 -3.98 6.06
N SER A 344 27.01 -5.11 5.56
CA SER A 344 28.01 -5.11 4.50
C SER A 344 27.38 -5.40 3.14
N VAL A 345 27.85 -4.72 2.10
CA VAL A 345 27.49 -5.01 0.70
C VAL A 345 27.86 -6.47 0.35
N THR A 346 28.95 -6.99 0.90
CA THR A 346 29.39 -8.36 0.62
C THR A 346 28.42 -9.43 1.10
N ASP A 347 27.51 -9.11 2.02
CA ASP A 347 26.46 -10.05 2.48
C ASP A 347 25.55 -10.44 1.33
N PHE A 348 25.09 -9.45 0.56
CA PHE A 348 24.21 -9.65 -0.58
C PHE A 348 24.96 -10.27 -1.76
N GLU A 349 26.19 -9.80 -2.04
CA GLU A 349 26.97 -10.34 -3.16
C GLU A 349 27.36 -11.81 -2.95
N ASN A 350 27.68 -12.21 -1.73
CA ASN A 350 27.98 -13.60 -1.42
C ASN A 350 26.70 -14.45 -1.35
N ALA A 351 25.60 -13.91 -0.80
CA ALA A 351 24.30 -14.58 -0.86
C ALA A 351 23.87 -14.86 -2.31
N ARG A 352 24.01 -13.89 -3.22
CA ARG A 352 23.75 -14.08 -4.65
C ARG A 352 24.63 -15.15 -5.28
N LYS A 353 25.92 -15.20 -4.93
CA LYS A 353 26.84 -16.25 -5.44
C LYS A 353 26.38 -17.64 -5.04
N LEU A 354 25.94 -17.85 -3.80
CA LEU A 354 25.37 -19.13 -3.34
C LEU A 354 24.13 -19.55 -4.14
N LEU A 355 23.34 -18.58 -4.62
CA LEU A 355 22.15 -18.87 -5.43
C LEU A 355 22.49 -19.31 -6.86
N ILE A 356 23.58 -18.80 -7.43
CA ILE A 356 23.92 -18.95 -8.86
C ILE A 356 24.99 -20.03 -9.09
N GLN A 357 25.88 -20.27 -8.12
CA GLN A 357 26.91 -21.30 -8.21
C GLN A 357 26.28 -22.66 -7.85
N GLN A 358 25.90 -23.41 -8.89
CA GLN A 358 25.33 -24.76 -8.78
C GLN A 358 26.40 -25.85 -8.95
#